data_AF-A0A953Y7G5-F1
#
_entry.id   AF-A0A953Y7G5-F1
#
_cell.length_a   1.000
_cell.length_b   1.000
_cell.length_c   1.000
_cell.angle_alpha   90.00
_cell.angle_beta   90.00
_cell.angle_gamma   90.00
#
_symmetry.space_group_name_H-M   'P 1'
#
loop_
_entity.id
_entity.type
_entity.pdbx_description
1 polymer ?
#
loop_
_entity_poly.entity_id
_entity_poly.type
_entity_poly.pdbx_seq_one_letter_code
_entity_poly.pdbx_strand_id
1 'polypeptide(L)'
;MDQLVAIEIAVALLNNALAQRAAGAERFEVHAYDDGVEVRDDGPGLPVHPHPRSRRPLIEVILTGPRRGPLNTLAHVTRSCLWLEAKVYRPEGVFRQRCDFAAPGALQGPDPRDAGDPERGTVIRCAPGQGDLPELSELAARLEALVPQGCEVRLVDHRVKREQRLAGGPRA
;
A
#
# COMPACT_ATOMS: atom_id res chain seq x y z
N MET A 1 3.57 14.75 16.27
CA MET A 1 3.84 13.60 15.38
C MET A 1 3.20 14.01 14.09
N ASP A 2 4.04 14.40 13.13
CA ASP A 2 3.56 15.14 11.98
C ASP A 2 2.81 14.19 11.04
N GLN A 3 1.69 14.66 10.49
CA GLN A 3 0.94 13.91 9.50
C GLN A 3 1.79 13.82 8.23
N LEU A 4 1.80 12.65 7.61
CA LEU A 4 2.46 12.46 6.32
C LEU A 4 1.69 13.20 5.23
N VAL A 5 2.41 13.89 4.34
CA VAL A 5 1.82 14.44 3.12
C VAL A 5 1.72 13.38 2.02
N ALA A 6 0.98 13.67 0.95
CA ALA A 6 0.72 12.74 -0.16
C ALA A 6 1.96 12.00 -0.70
N ILE A 7 3.06 12.71 -0.97
CA ILE A 7 4.29 12.09 -1.49
C ILE A 7 4.95 11.15 -0.46
N GLU A 8 4.90 11.49 0.83
CA GLU A 8 5.45 10.66 1.90
C GLU A 8 4.62 9.40 2.11
N ILE A 9 3.30 9.49 1.92
CA ILE A 9 2.40 8.33 1.91
C ILE A 9 2.76 7.39 0.76
N ALA A 10 2.92 7.91 -0.47
CA ALA A 10 3.31 7.09 -1.62
C ALA A 10 4.65 6.38 -1.38
N VAL A 11 5.65 7.10 -0.84
CA VAL A 11 6.96 6.56 -0.44
C VAL A 11 6.83 5.47 0.63
N ALA A 12 6.01 5.70 1.66
CA ALA A 12 5.82 4.77 2.76
C ALA A 12 5.14 3.48 2.30
N LEU A 13 4.10 3.58 1.46
CA LEU A 13 3.40 2.43 0.89
C LEU A 13 4.32 1.64 -0.05
N LEU A 14 5.07 2.30 -0.94
CA LEU A 14 6.00 1.60 -1.83
C LEU A 14 7.11 0.89 -1.04
N ASN A 15 7.67 1.49 0.00
CA ASN A 15 8.65 0.82 0.86
C ASN A 15 8.05 -0.42 1.55
N ASN A 16 6.79 -0.34 2.00
CA ASN A 16 6.12 -1.48 2.62
C ASN A 16 5.93 -2.64 1.63
N ALA A 17 5.54 -2.31 0.38
CA ALA A 17 5.42 -3.26 -0.71
C ALA A 17 6.79 -3.87 -1.09
N LEU A 18 7.83 -3.06 -1.30
CA LEU A 18 9.18 -3.51 -1.63
C LEU A 18 9.80 -4.42 -0.56
N ALA A 19 9.44 -4.23 0.72
CA ALA A 19 9.86 -5.13 1.78
C ALA A 19 9.34 -6.57 1.59
N GLN A 20 8.22 -6.77 0.88
CA GLN A 20 7.68 -8.09 0.56
C GLN A 20 8.56 -8.88 -0.43
N ARG A 21 9.56 -8.26 -1.05
CA ARG A 21 10.57 -8.98 -1.86
C ARG A 21 11.26 -10.07 -1.06
N ALA A 22 11.53 -9.83 0.23
CA ALA A 22 12.12 -10.83 1.12
C ALA A 22 11.23 -12.09 1.27
N ALA A 23 9.94 -11.96 0.95
CA ALA A 23 8.96 -13.05 0.96
C ALA A 23 8.52 -13.48 -0.46
N GLY A 24 9.25 -13.09 -1.51
CA GLY A 24 9.01 -13.54 -2.89
C GLY A 24 8.02 -12.70 -3.69
N ALA A 25 7.77 -11.45 -3.30
CA ALA A 25 7.10 -10.48 -4.19
C ALA A 25 8.04 -10.06 -5.32
N GLU A 26 7.53 -10.00 -6.54
CA GLU A 26 8.28 -9.70 -7.77
C GLU A 26 7.70 -8.53 -8.56
N ARG A 27 6.39 -8.28 -8.43
CA ARG A 27 5.68 -7.21 -9.14
C ARG A 27 5.22 -6.15 -8.17
N PHE A 28 5.51 -4.89 -8.54
CA PHE A 28 5.17 -3.71 -7.77
C PHE A 28 4.58 -2.66 -8.70
N GLU A 29 3.42 -2.12 -8.35
CA GLU A 29 2.78 -1.06 -9.10
C GLU A 29 2.41 0.09 -8.16
N VAL A 30 2.59 1.32 -8.64
CA VAL A 30 2.10 2.54 -8.01
C VAL A 30 1.18 3.23 -9.00
N HIS A 31 -0.04 3.53 -8.57
CA HIS A 31 -1.01 4.29 -9.35
C HIS A 31 -1.31 5.61 -8.66
N ALA A 32 -1.12 6.72 -9.37
CA ALA A 32 -1.51 8.05 -8.94
C ALA A 32 -2.86 8.43 -9.56
N TYR A 33 -3.77 8.93 -8.73
CA TYR A 33 -5.09 9.42 -9.08
C TYR A 33 -5.24 10.85 -8.56
N ASP A 34 -6.27 11.57 -9.02
CA ASP A 34 -6.58 12.91 -8.49
C ASP A 34 -6.91 12.88 -7.00
N ASP A 35 -7.48 11.77 -6.52
CA ASP A 35 -7.93 11.60 -5.14
C ASP A 35 -6.93 10.86 -4.24
N GLY A 36 -5.78 10.43 -4.77
CA GLY A 36 -4.76 9.80 -3.95
C GLY A 36 -3.90 8.77 -4.69
N VAL A 37 -3.41 7.80 -3.93
CA VAL A 37 -2.41 6.82 -4.39
C VAL A 37 -2.90 5.40 -4.12
N GLU A 38 -2.56 4.49 -5.03
CA GLU A 38 -2.70 3.05 -4.84
C GLU A 38 -1.35 2.37 -5.06
N VAL A 39 -1.00 1.45 -4.16
CA VAL A 39 0.19 0.61 -4.29
C VAL A 39 -0.22 -0.84 -4.30
N ARG A 40 0.37 -1.61 -5.22
CA ARG A 40 0.10 -3.03 -5.43
C ARG A 40 1.38 -3.83 -5.32
N ASP A 41 1.32 -4.98 -4.66
CA ASP A 41 2.36 -6.02 -4.69
C ASP A 41 1.75 -7.40 -4.88
N ASP A 42 2.52 -8.34 -5.43
CA ASP A 42 2.15 -9.75 -5.55
C ASP A 42 2.82 -10.65 -4.50
N GLY A 43 3.10 -10.09 -3.33
CA GLY A 43 3.61 -10.82 -2.18
C GLY A 43 2.56 -11.75 -1.53
N PRO A 44 2.86 -12.29 -0.34
CA PRO A 44 1.95 -13.21 0.36
C PRO A 44 0.60 -12.61 0.79
N GLY A 45 0.44 -11.28 0.68
CA GLY A 45 -0.72 -10.56 1.19
C GLY A 45 -0.65 -10.29 2.70
N LEU A 46 -1.20 -9.17 3.15
CA LEU A 46 -1.33 -8.88 4.59
C LEU A 46 -2.07 -10.02 5.32
N PRO A 47 -1.70 -10.33 6.57
CA PRO A 47 -2.36 -11.40 7.30
C PRO A 47 -3.76 -10.98 7.75
N VAL A 48 -4.75 -11.84 7.48
CA VAL A 48 -6.17 -11.58 7.79
C VAL A 48 -6.71 -12.40 8.96
N HIS A 49 -5.93 -13.37 9.44
CA HIS A 49 -6.32 -14.21 10.57
C HIS A 49 -6.46 -13.41 11.87
N PRO A 50 -7.23 -13.89 12.86
CA PRO A 50 -7.38 -13.19 14.14
C PRO A 50 -6.06 -13.03 14.90
N HIS A 51 -5.79 -11.84 15.42
CA HIS A 51 -4.66 -11.57 16.31
C HIS A 51 -4.76 -12.45 17.58
N PRO A 52 -3.69 -13.15 18.01
CA PRO A 52 -3.77 -14.14 19.09
C PRO A 52 -4.38 -13.62 20.41
N ARG A 53 -3.99 -12.40 20.82
CA ARG A 53 -4.48 -11.77 22.06
C ARG A 53 -5.81 -11.05 21.92
N SER A 54 -5.93 -10.11 20.96
CA SER A 54 -7.11 -9.24 20.86
C SER A 54 -8.28 -9.88 20.11
N ARG A 55 -8.05 -11.00 19.41
CA ARG A 55 -9.02 -11.69 18.52
C ARG A 55 -9.57 -10.85 17.36
N ARG A 56 -9.15 -9.58 17.24
CA ARG A 56 -9.44 -8.72 16.08
C ARG A 56 -8.67 -9.22 14.85
N PRO A 57 -9.15 -8.98 13.63
CA PRO A 57 -8.39 -9.30 12.42
C PRO A 57 -6.97 -8.71 12.46
N LEU A 58 -5.95 -9.48 12.07
CA LEU A 58 -4.56 -9.01 12.18
C LEU A 58 -4.29 -7.82 11.25
N ILE A 59 -4.91 -7.78 10.07
CA ILE A 59 -4.91 -6.63 9.17
C ILE A 59 -5.41 -5.36 9.85
N GLU A 60 -6.48 -5.43 10.65
CA GLU A 60 -6.97 -4.28 11.41
C GLU A 60 -5.91 -3.77 12.39
N VAL A 61 -5.24 -4.68 13.10
CA VAL A 61 -4.18 -4.34 14.05
C VAL A 61 -2.99 -3.70 13.33
N ILE A 62 -2.66 -4.17 12.12
CA ILE A 62 -1.59 -3.60 11.30
C ILE A 62 -1.95 -2.18 10.87
N LEU A 63 -3.17 -1.97 10.35
CA LEU A 63 -3.62 -0.66 9.84
C LEU A 63 -3.88 0.36 10.95
N THR A 64 -4.31 -0.06 12.14
CA THR A 64 -4.61 0.88 13.24
C THR A 64 -3.46 1.05 14.24
N GLY A 65 -2.51 0.12 14.20
CA GLY A 65 -1.40 0.06 15.14
C GLY A 65 -1.83 -0.38 16.56
N PRO A 66 -0.85 -0.53 17.46
CA PRO A 66 -1.14 -0.86 18.85
C PRO A 66 -1.79 0.32 19.59
N ARG A 67 -2.56 0.03 20.64
CA ARG A 67 -3.09 1.07 21.55
C ARG A 67 -1.99 1.82 22.31
N ARG A 68 -0.85 1.16 22.55
CA ARG A 68 0.35 1.71 23.23
C ARG A 68 1.59 1.17 22.54
N GLY A 69 2.56 2.03 22.27
CA GLY A 69 3.81 1.68 21.58
C GLY A 69 3.95 2.38 20.22
N PRO A 70 5.09 2.17 19.54
CA PRO A 70 5.33 2.76 18.24
C PRO A 70 4.35 2.22 17.20
N LEU A 71 3.96 3.06 16.26
CA LEU A 71 3.17 2.64 15.11
C LEU A 71 4.10 2.03 14.06
N ASN A 72 3.56 1.07 13.31
CA ASN A 72 4.21 0.61 12.09
C ASN A 72 3.92 1.58 10.93
N THR A 73 4.60 1.39 9.80
CA THR A 73 4.46 2.23 8.59
C THR A 73 3.01 2.37 8.14
N LEU A 74 2.25 1.27 8.04
CA LEU A 74 0.86 1.30 7.56
C LEU A 74 -0.08 2.00 8.54
N ALA A 75 0.17 1.91 9.84
CA ALA A 75 -0.58 2.65 10.84
C ALA A 75 -0.29 4.16 10.82
N HIS A 76 0.95 4.56 10.51
CA HIS A 76 1.27 5.96 10.24
C HIS A 76 0.53 6.47 9.01
N VAL A 77 0.60 5.74 7.89
CA VAL A 77 -0.13 6.09 6.66
C VAL A 77 -1.63 6.20 6.93
N THR A 78 -2.23 5.20 7.57
CA THR A 78 -3.67 5.18 7.89
C THR A 78 -4.12 6.40 8.71
N ARG A 79 -3.27 6.90 9.64
CA ARG A 79 -3.55 8.11 10.43
C ARG A 79 -3.39 9.42 9.66
N SER A 80 -2.73 9.39 8.52
CA SER A 80 -2.50 10.56 7.66
C SER A 80 -3.45 10.60 6.46
N CYS A 81 -4.37 9.64 6.35
CA CYS A 81 -5.34 9.57 5.26
C CYS A 81 -6.75 10.00 5.71
N LEU A 82 -7.51 10.59 4.77
CA LEU A 82 -8.96 10.73 4.91
C LEU A 82 -9.62 9.35 4.90
N TRP A 83 -9.13 8.48 4.03
CA TRP A 83 -9.49 7.07 3.99
C TRP A 83 -8.37 6.21 3.41
N LEU A 84 -8.37 4.93 3.79
CA LEU A 84 -7.49 3.90 3.25
C LEU A 84 -8.30 2.60 3.08
N GLU A 85 -8.16 1.96 1.92
CA GLU A 85 -8.72 0.65 1.65
C GLU A 85 -7.59 -0.33 1.32
N ALA A 86 -7.55 -1.44 2.05
CA ALA A 86 -6.66 -2.56 1.77
C ALA A 86 -7.48 -3.73 1.21
N LYS A 87 -7.08 -4.22 0.03
CA LYS A 87 -7.52 -5.49 -0.53
C LYS A 87 -6.39 -6.49 -0.42
N VAL A 88 -6.69 -7.69 0.05
CA VAL A 88 -5.72 -8.77 0.19
C VAL A 88 -6.20 -9.96 -0.61
N TYR A 89 -5.35 -10.41 -1.52
CA TYR A 89 -5.57 -11.60 -2.33
C TYR A 89 -4.88 -12.78 -1.67
N ARG A 90 -5.66 -13.83 -1.41
CA ARG A 90 -5.18 -15.09 -0.82
C ARG A 90 -5.83 -16.27 -1.55
N PRO A 91 -5.30 -17.51 -1.39
CA PRO A 91 -5.89 -18.69 -2.04
C PRO A 91 -7.39 -18.88 -1.75
N GLU A 92 -7.83 -18.51 -0.54
CA GLU A 92 -9.21 -18.60 -0.10
C GLU A 92 -10.15 -17.53 -0.68
N GLY A 93 -9.62 -16.45 -1.27
CA GLY A 93 -10.41 -15.36 -1.86
C GLY A 93 -9.84 -13.98 -1.60
N VAL A 94 -10.69 -12.97 -1.77
CA VAL A 94 -10.34 -11.55 -1.60
C VAL A 94 -10.90 -11.03 -0.30
N PHE A 95 -10.03 -10.46 0.53
CA PHE A 95 -10.43 -9.76 1.74
C PHE A 95 -10.33 -8.26 1.54
N ARG A 96 -11.23 -7.50 2.15
CA ARG A 96 -11.24 -6.03 2.05
C ARG A 96 -11.44 -5.41 3.42
N GLN A 97 -10.63 -4.41 3.74
CA GLN A 97 -10.86 -3.58 4.92
C GLN A 97 -10.63 -2.12 4.58
N ARG A 98 -11.62 -1.30 4.89
CA ARG A 98 -11.56 0.15 4.76
C ARG A 98 -11.40 0.80 6.13
N CYS A 99 -10.59 1.83 6.20
CA CYS A 99 -10.44 2.74 7.32
C CYS A 99 -10.83 4.15 6.87
N ASP A 100 -11.70 4.83 7.62
CA ASP A 100 -12.06 6.23 7.39
C ASP A 100 -11.59 7.04 8.60
N PHE A 101 -10.78 8.09 8.39
CA PHE A 101 -10.15 8.89 9.45
C PHE A 101 -9.47 8.03 10.53
N ALA A 102 -8.72 7.02 10.10
CA ALA A 102 -8.08 6.00 10.93
C ALA A 102 -8.99 5.08 11.76
N ALA A 103 -10.32 5.20 11.64
CA ALA A 103 -11.26 4.27 12.25
C ALA A 103 -11.46 3.07 11.31
N PRO A 104 -11.17 1.83 11.75
CA PRO A 104 -11.34 0.65 10.92
C PRO A 104 -12.81 0.28 10.79
N GLY A 105 -13.26 0.01 9.56
CA GLY A 105 -14.47 -0.75 9.29
C GLY A 105 -14.25 -2.25 9.54
N ALA A 106 -15.33 -3.02 9.42
CA ALA A 106 -15.24 -4.48 9.50
C ALA A 106 -14.37 -5.05 8.37
N LEU A 107 -13.64 -6.13 8.67
CA LEU A 107 -13.02 -6.96 7.64
C LEU A 107 -14.12 -7.68 6.86
N GLN A 108 -14.10 -7.52 5.54
CA GLN A 108 -15.01 -8.18 4.59
C GLN A 108 -14.28 -9.33 3.88
N GLY A 109 -15.06 -10.30 3.39
CA GLY A 109 -14.58 -11.47 2.66
C GLY A 109 -14.37 -12.73 3.52
N PRO A 110 -13.85 -13.83 2.94
CA PRO A 110 -13.33 -13.88 1.57
C PRO A 110 -14.44 -13.82 0.52
N ASP A 111 -14.34 -12.85 -0.38
CA ASP A 111 -15.14 -12.78 -1.59
C ASP A 111 -14.48 -13.65 -2.69
N PRO A 112 -15.25 -14.21 -3.63
CA PRO A 112 -14.68 -14.81 -4.84
C PRO A 112 -13.77 -13.82 -5.58
N ARG A 113 -12.74 -14.33 -6.24
CA ARG A 113 -11.88 -13.53 -7.13
C ARG A 113 -12.60 -13.25 -8.45
N ASP A 114 -12.49 -12.02 -8.93
CA ASP A 114 -12.94 -11.61 -10.24
C ASP A 114 -11.92 -12.03 -11.32
N ALA A 115 -12.35 -12.03 -12.59
CA ALA A 115 -11.44 -12.27 -13.71
C ALA A 115 -10.37 -11.16 -13.77
N GLY A 116 -9.10 -11.56 -13.66
CA GLY A 116 -7.96 -10.64 -13.67
C GLY A 116 -7.42 -10.27 -12.28
N ASP A 117 -8.07 -10.73 -11.20
CA ASP A 117 -7.50 -10.61 -9.86
C ASP A 117 -6.22 -11.44 -9.72
N PRO A 118 -5.19 -10.94 -9.00
CA PRO A 118 -3.98 -11.69 -8.76
C PRO A 118 -4.23 -12.89 -7.85
N GLU A 119 -3.36 -13.90 -7.94
CA GLU A 119 -3.46 -15.09 -7.09
C GLU A 119 -3.21 -14.79 -5.61
N ARG A 120 -2.30 -13.84 -5.37
CA ARG A 120 -1.87 -13.37 -4.06
C ARG A 120 -1.43 -11.91 -4.18
N GLY A 121 -1.40 -11.20 -3.06
CA GLY A 121 -0.86 -9.85 -3.02
C GLY A 121 -1.65 -8.92 -2.13
N THR A 122 -1.18 -7.68 -2.06
CA THR A 122 -1.87 -6.60 -1.37
C THR A 122 -2.07 -5.44 -2.33
N VAL A 123 -3.25 -4.85 -2.29
CA VAL A 123 -3.54 -3.56 -2.90
C VAL A 123 -3.95 -2.60 -1.79
N ILE A 124 -3.24 -1.50 -1.63
CA ILE A 124 -3.61 -0.44 -0.69
C ILE A 124 -3.88 0.82 -1.49
N ARG A 125 -5.11 1.33 -1.44
CA ARG A 125 -5.49 2.63 -2.01
C ARG A 125 -5.87 3.58 -0.89
N CYS A 126 -5.46 4.84 -0.97
CA CYS A 126 -5.81 5.83 0.04
C CYS A 126 -5.85 7.26 -0.51
N ALA A 127 -6.64 8.10 0.15
CA ALA A 127 -6.62 9.54 -0.03
C ALA A 127 -5.82 10.22 1.10
N PRO A 128 -4.71 10.90 0.79
CA PRO A 128 -3.97 11.73 1.76
C PRO A 128 -4.87 12.78 2.43
N GLY A 129 -4.65 13.03 3.71
CA GLY A 129 -5.30 14.13 4.44
C GLY A 129 -4.64 15.48 4.22
N GLN A 130 -3.40 15.50 3.73
CA GLN A 130 -2.62 16.71 3.47
C GLN A 130 -1.77 16.59 2.22
N GLY A 131 -1.72 17.70 1.47
CA GLY A 131 -0.94 17.84 0.24
C GLY A 131 -1.50 17.05 -0.93
N ASP A 132 -1.08 17.45 -2.12
CA ASP A 132 -1.39 16.76 -3.37
C ASP A 132 -0.20 15.92 -3.82
N LEU A 133 -0.45 14.89 -4.62
CA LEU A 133 0.64 14.17 -5.27
C LEU A 133 1.35 15.12 -6.24
N PRO A 134 2.70 15.17 -6.25
CA PRO A 134 3.43 16.03 -7.16
C PRO A 134 3.28 15.55 -8.60
N GLU A 135 3.79 16.35 -9.55
CA GLU A 135 3.84 16.00 -10.97
C GLU A 135 4.57 14.67 -11.20
N LEU A 136 4.21 13.96 -12.29
CA LEU A 136 4.74 12.62 -12.60
C LEU A 136 6.26 12.55 -12.52
N SER A 137 6.99 13.54 -13.03
CA SER A 137 8.47 13.52 -13.03
C SER A 137 9.06 13.58 -11.62
N GLU A 138 8.45 14.37 -10.73
CA GLU A 138 8.89 14.48 -9.34
C GLU A 138 8.49 13.21 -8.56
N LEU A 139 7.27 12.73 -8.73
CA LEU A 139 6.82 11.47 -8.14
C LEU A 139 7.72 10.31 -8.57
N ALA A 140 8.01 10.19 -9.87
CA ALA A 140 8.90 9.19 -10.43
C ALA A 140 10.30 9.27 -9.80
N ALA A 141 10.91 10.46 -9.75
CA ALA A 141 12.24 10.63 -9.16
C ALA A 141 12.30 10.22 -7.68
N ARG A 142 11.25 10.56 -6.91
CA ARG A 142 11.16 10.20 -5.48
C ARG A 142 10.96 8.69 -5.27
N LEU A 143 10.13 8.05 -6.10
CA LEU A 143 9.87 6.61 -5.99
C LEU A 143 11.04 5.77 -6.53
N GLU A 144 11.67 6.19 -7.63
CA GLU A 144 12.82 5.51 -8.24
C GLU A 144 13.99 5.40 -7.27
N ALA A 145 14.22 6.43 -6.45
CA ALA A 145 15.24 6.41 -5.40
C ALA A 145 15.05 5.29 -4.34
N LEU A 146 13.85 4.71 -4.23
CA LEU A 146 13.56 3.58 -3.34
C LEU A 146 13.74 2.22 -4.02
N VAL A 147 13.73 2.18 -5.35
CA VAL A 147 13.70 0.93 -6.10
C VAL A 147 15.06 0.24 -5.97
N PRO A 148 15.14 -0.94 -5.33
CA PRO A 148 16.42 -1.59 -5.15
C PRO A 148 16.92 -2.18 -6.47
N GLN A 149 18.23 -2.42 -6.56
CA GLN A 149 18.84 -3.02 -7.74
C GLN A 149 18.13 -4.33 -8.16
N GLY A 150 17.96 -4.51 -9.47
CA GLY A 150 17.28 -5.68 -10.05
C GLY A 150 15.79 -5.74 -9.74
N CYS A 151 15.17 -4.63 -9.34
CA CYS A 151 13.74 -4.46 -9.20
C CYS A 151 13.23 -3.50 -10.25
N GLU A 152 12.00 -3.73 -10.71
CA GLU A 152 11.23 -2.78 -11.49
C GLU A 152 9.96 -2.44 -10.71
N VAL A 153 9.57 -1.17 -10.74
CA VAL A 153 8.27 -0.70 -10.27
C VAL A 153 7.56 -0.02 -11.44
N ARG A 154 6.32 -0.41 -11.69
CA ARG A 154 5.48 0.27 -12.68
C ARG A 154 4.76 1.44 -12.02
N LEU A 155 5.02 2.66 -12.47
CA LEU A 155 4.29 3.85 -12.07
C LEU A 155 3.28 4.21 -13.16
N VAL A 156 2.01 4.34 -12.80
CA VAL A 156 0.93 4.80 -13.68
C VAL A 156 0.32 6.05 -13.07
N ASP A 157 0.37 7.15 -13.81
CA ASP A 157 -0.31 8.38 -13.42
C ASP A 157 -1.55 8.57 -14.27
N HIS A 158 -2.71 8.34 -13.65
CA HIS A 158 -4.01 8.43 -14.31
C HIS A 158 -4.44 9.87 -14.56
N ARG A 159 -3.89 10.84 -13.82
CA ARG A 159 -4.19 12.28 -13.94
C ARG A 159 -3.73 12.80 -15.30
N VAL A 160 -2.58 12.29 -15.76
CA VAL A 160 -1.97 12.65 -17.06
C VAL A 160 -1.96 11.49 -18.07
N LYS A 161 -2.56 10.34 -17.73
CA LYS A 161 -2.64 9.11 -18.54
C LYS A 161 -1.27 8.66 -19.08
N ARG A 162 -0.26 8.64 -18.21
CA ARG A 162 1.09 8.18 -18.55
C ARG A 162 1.52 7.03 -17.65
N GLU A 163 2.40 6.21 -18.18
CA GLU A 163 3.10 5.19 -17.41
C GLU A 163 4.62 5.35 -17.55
N GLN A 164 5.33 4.94 -16.52
CA GLN A 164 6.79 4.91 -16.46
C GLN A 164 7.23 3.67 -15.69
N ARG A 165 8.33 3.06 -16.14
CA ARG A 165 9.03 2.02 -15.39
C ARG A 165 10.15 2.67 -14.60
N LEU A 166 10.20 2.38 -13.30
CA LEU A 166 11.23 2.85 -12.39
C LEU A 166 12.15 1.66 -12.10
N ALA A 167 13.44 1.83 -12.29
CA ALA A 167 14.43 0.76 -12.10
C ALA A 167 15.51 1.20 -11.13
N GLY A 168 15.90 0.30 -10.23
CA GLY A 168 17.01 0.56 -9.31
C GLY A 168 18.31 0.69 -10.09
N GLY A 169 19.00 1.83 -9.96
CA GLY A 169 20.25 2.11 -10.67
C GLY A 169 21.37 1.09 -10.39
N PRO A 170 22.41 1.03 -11.25
CA PRO A 170 23.60 0.22 -10.99
C PRO A 170 24.36 0.74 -9.76
N ARG A 171 25.01 -0.17 -9.01
CA ARG A 171 25.91 0.21 -7.92
C ARG A 171 26.98 1.20 -8.43
N ALA A 172 27.19 2.30 -7.70
CA ALA A 172 28.44 3.04 -7.74
C ALA A 172 29.60 2.16 -7.23
#